data_AF-A0A255HFQ1-F1
#
_entry.id   AF-A0A255HFQ1-F1
#
_cell.length_a   1.000
_cell.length_b   1.000
_cell.length_c   1.000
_cell.angle_alpha   90.00
_cell.angle_beta   90.00
_cell.angle_gamma   90.00
#
_symmetry.space_group_name_H-M   'P 1'
#
loop_
_entity.id
_entity.type
_entity.pdbx_description
1 polymer ?
#
loop_
_entity_poly.entity_id
_entity_poly.type
_entity_poly.pdbx_seq_one_letter_code
_entity_poly.pdbx_strand_id
1 'polypeptide(L)'
;MIKKKNNTYKHIKDNIAKLTLIQQVTSISPETLTAIFLSTVEEENLHIRKKTQQGYWNWDLADKTAYKYFGRQSAKYRREMQSNYSFILMLEFLKSAYLSKEYFGYNYNELIADYRNEEAILKKFVRKAFIEVHPITPGMSPKEKALRNQRLGKISVEHWIGDIVHYDYFNQAPGFMMEKVICAIYAIKLYATNILNDKQLDIDIMKIKTNQRLEIKLQPKPQVAKKKVIKI
;
A
#
# COMPACT_ATOMS: atom_id res chain seq x y z
N MET A 1 2.99 34.34 12.72
CA MET A 1 3.52 33.14 12.03
C MET A 1 2.45 32.62 11.08
N ILE A 2 2.52 32.97 9.79
CA ILE A 2 1.55 32.53 8.80
C ILE A 2 1.77 31.03 8.59
N LYS A 3 0.78 30.19 8.92
CA LYS A 3 0.82 28.75 8.58
C LYS A 3 0.84 28.66 7.05
N LYS A 4 2.02 28.48 6.44
CA LYS A 4 2.12 28.14 5.00
C LYS A 4 1.24 26.90 4.78
N LYS A 5 0.25 27.01 3.89
CA LYS A 5 -0.66 25.90 3.59
C LYS A 5 0.17 24.76 2.99
N ASN A 6 0.21 23.63 3.71
CA ASN A 6 0.79 22.40 3.19
C ASN A 6 -0.18 21.82 2.14
N ASN A 7 0.30 21.65 0.90
CA ASN A 7 -0.50 21.15 -0.22
C ASN A 7 -0.60 19.61 -0.28
N THR A 8 -0.14 18.89 0.74
CA THR A 8 -0.14 17.41 0.84
C THR A 8 -1.46 16.79 0.36
N TYR A 9 -2.61 17.28 0.85
CA TYR A 9 -3.91 16.70 0.48
C TYR A 9 -4.29 16.95 -0.98
N LYS A 10 -3.85 18.09 -1.55
CA LYS A 10 -4.06 18.38 -2.96
C LYS A 10 -3.27 17.39 -3.82
N HIS A 11 -1.98 17.19 -3.53
CA HIS A 11 -1.14 16.22 -4.23
C HIS A 11 -1.70 14.80 -4.17
N ILE A 12 -2.16 14.35 -3.00
CA ILE A 12 -2.80 13.03 -2.84
C ILE A 12 -4.08 12.94 -3.67
N LYS A 13 -4.91 13.98 -3.66
CA LYS A 13 -6.18 14.01 -4.39
C LYS A 13 -5.95 13.97 -5.90
N ASP A 14 -5.02 14.77 -6.40
CA ASP A 14 -4.72 14.88 -7.83
C ASP A 14 -4.13 13.55 -8.37
N ASN A 15 -3.43 12.79 -7.52
CA ASN A 15 -2.82 11.50 -7.87
C ASN A 15 -3.60 10.27 -7.38
N ILE A 16 -4.85 10.43 -6.94
CA ILE A 16 -5.57 9.37 -6.22
C ILE A 16 -5.73 8.07 -7.01
N ALA A 17 -5.91 8.19 -8.34
CA ALA A 17 -6.05 7.03 -9.21
C ALA A 17 -4.74 6.22 -9.27
N LYS A 18 -3.60 6.89 -9.52
CA LYS A 18 -2.26 6.28 -9.58
C LYS A 18 -1.91 5.62 -8.25
N LEU A 19 -2.05 6.36 -7.15
CA LEU A 19 -1.74 5.87 -5.81
C LEU A 19 -2.63 4.68 -5.42
N THR A 20 -3.91 4.71 -5.78
CA THR A 20 -4.81 3.57 -5.49
C THR A 20 -4.45 2.34 -6.31
N LEU A 21 -4.13 2.49 -7.59
CA LEU A 21 -3.69 1.37 -8.44
C LEU A 21 -2.41 0.73 -7.88
N ILE A 22 -1.39 1.55 -7.59
CA ILE A 22 -0.13 1.09 -7.01
C ILE A 22 -0.39 0.37 -5.68
N GLN A 23 -1.16 0.97 -4.77
CA GLN A 23 -1.48 0.35 -3.48
C GLN A 23 -2.14 -1.02 -3.63
N GLN A 24 -3.05 -1.17 -4.59
CA GLN A 24 -3.79 -2.42 -4.82
C GLN A 24 -2.91 -3.52 -5.44
N VAL A 25 -1.98 -3.17 -6.34
CA VAL A 25 -1.11 -4.18 -6.96
C VAL A 25 0.11 -4.54 -6.12
N THR A 26 0.53 -3.63 -5.22
CA THR A 26 1.75 -3.80 -4.40
C THR A 26 1.46 -4.33 -3.00
N SER A 27 0.28 -4.10 -2.44
CA SER A 27 -0.03 -4.36 -1.02
C SER A 27 0.83 -3.56 -0.02
N ILE A 28 1.44 -2.46 -0.48
CA ILE A 28 2.11 -1.49 0.39
C ILE A 28 1.07 -0.79 1.26
N SER A 29 1.40 -0.58 2.54
CA SER A 29 0.47 0.07 3.45
C SER A 29 0.20 1.52 3.04
N PRO A 30 -1.02 2.06 3.30
CA PRO A 30 -1.34 3.44 2.98
C PRO A 30 -0.37 4.44 3.60
N GLU A 31 0.12 4.17 4.80
CA GLU A 31 1.13 4.99 5.47
C GLU A 31 2.45 4.99 4.70
N THR A 32 2.97 3.80 4.41
CA THR A 32 4.23 3.64 3.68
C THR A 32 4.16 4.26 2.29
N LEU A 33 3.09 3.99 1.52
CA LEU A 33 2.95 4.53 0.17
C LEU A 33 2.80 6.06 0.16
N THR A 34 2.07 6.61 1.13
CA THR A 34 1.92 8.07 1.24
C THR A 34 3.26 8.72 1.57
N ALA A 35 4.07 8.11 2.44
CA ALA A 35 5.40 8.60 2.76
C ALA A 35 6.32 8.59 1.53
N ILE A 36 6.33 7.49 0.77
CA ILE A 36 7.10 7.41 -0.48
C ILE A 36 6.64 8.49 -1.45
N PHE A 37 5.35 8.55 -1.77
CA PHE A 37 4.81 9.51 -2.74
C PHE A 37 5.12 10.96 -2.36
N LEU A 38 4.93 11.33 -1.09
CA LEU A 38 5.20 12.72 -0.69
C LEU A 38 6.69 13.04 -0.73
N SER A 39 7.58 12.07 -0.50
CA SER A 39 9.03 12.25 -0.69
C SER A 39 9.48 12.45 -2.14
N THR A 40 8.64 12.09 -3.11
CA THR A 40 8.91 12.34 -4.54
C THR A 40 8.35 13.67 -5.04
N VAL A 41 7.62 14.43 -4.22
CA VAL A 41 7.05 15.72 -4.61
C VAL A 41 8.02 16.84 -4.22
N GLU A 42 8.52 17.58 -5.21
CA GLU A 42 9.42 18.72 -5.00
C GLU A 42 8.65 19.95 -4.47
N GLU A 43 8.32 19.98 -3.18
CA GLU A 43 7.76 21.17 -2.50
C GLU A 43 8.33 21.36 -1.08
N GLU A 44 8.90 22.54 -0.83
CA GLU A 44 9.60 22.92 0.43
C GLU A 44 8.77 22.74 1.72
N ASN A 45 7.43 22.69 1.63
CA ASN A 45 6.54 22.62 2.80
C ASN A 45 5.95 21.24 3.08
N LEU A 46 6.32 20.21 2.31
CA LEU A 46 5.87 18.82 2.53
C LEU A 46 6.72 18.08 3.57
N HIS A 47 7.96 18.54 3.76
CA HIS A 47 8.94 17.91 4.64
C HIS A 47 9.41 18.86 5.73
N ILE A 48 9.60 18.33 6.94
CA ILE A 48 10.24 19.02 8.05
C ILE A 48 11.55 18.31 8.33
N ARG A 49 12.65 19.07 8.27
CA ARG A 49 13.96 18.56 8.66
C ARG A 49 14.00 18.38 10.17
N LYS A 50 14.21 17.16 10.65
CA LYS A 50 14.33 16.81 12.08
C LYS A 50 15.64 16.09 12.35
N LYS A 51 16.26 16.40 13.47
CA LYS A 51 17.47 15.69 13.92
C LYS A 51 17.06 14.40 14.64
N THR A 52 17.61 13.25 14.24
CA THR A 52 17.38 11.97 14.90
C THR A 52 18.12 11.93 16.24
N GLN A 53 17.76 10.97 17.10
CA GLN A 53 18.46 10.74 18.38
C GLN A 53 19.96 10.44 18.21
N GLN A 54 20.35 9.94 17.03
CA GLN A 54 21.73 9.62 16.66
C GLN A 54 22.46 10.79 15.97
N GLY A 55 21.82 11.97 15.86
CA GLY A 55 22.44 13.20 15.36
C GLY A 55 22.32 13.44 13.85
N TYR A 56 21.75 12.50 13.09
CA TYR A 56 21.52 12.65 11.64
C TYR A 56 20.32 13.54 11.34
N TRP A 57 20.29 14.17 10.16
CA TRP A 57 19.11 14.90 9.70
C TRP A 57 18.19 13.97 8.91
N ASN A 58 16.97 13.79 9.40
CA ASN A 58 15.90 13.08 8.71
C ASN A 58 14.85 14.06 8.18
N TRP A 59 14.26 13.75 7.04
CA TRP A 59 13.14 14.49 6.48
C TRP A 59 11.85 13.78 6.86
N ASP A 60 11.13 14.32 7.84
CA ASP A 60 9.82 13.81 8.26
C ASP A 60 8.71 14.48 7.43
N LEU A 61 7.59 13.78 7.22
CA LEU A 61 6.39 14.42 6.68
C LEU A 61 5.91 15.54 7.61
N ALA A 62 5.62 16.69 7.02
CA ALA A 62 5.03 17.82 7.73
C ALA A 62 3.63 17.51 8.29
N ASP A 63 2.89 16.61 7.63
CA ASP A 63 1.61 16.10 8.10
C ASP A 63 1.63 14.58 8.25
N LYS A 64 1.74 14.12 9.49
CA LYS A 64 1.72 12.70 9.86
C LYS A 64 0.36 12.03 9.68
N THR A 65 -0.69 12.77 9.33
CA THR A 65 -2.04 12.24 9.12
C THR A 65 -2.44 12.11 7.66
N ALA A 66 -1.55 12.50 6.73
CA ALA A 66 -1.76 12.43 5.29
C ALA A 66 -2.24 11.05 4.81
N TYR A 67 -1.71 9.98 5.39
CA TYR A 67 -2.09 8.61 5.06
C TYR A 67 -3.57 8.30 5.39
N LYS A 68 -4.14 8.93 6.42
CA LYS A 68 -5.58 8.80 6.75
C LYS A 68 -6.45 9.45 5.68
N TYR A 69 -5.99 10.57 5.12
CA TYR A 69 -6.65 11.19 3.98
C TYR A 69 -6.57 10.30 2.74
N PHE A 70 -5.37 9.79 2.41
CA PHE A 70 -5.18 8.84 1.31
C PHE A 70 -6.08 7.61 1.47
N GLY A 71 -6.09 6.95 2.63
CA GLY A 71 -6.91 5.78 2.90
C GLY A 71 -8.41 6.03 2.64
N ARG A 72 -8.95 7.17 3.09
CA ARG A 72 -10.34 7.56 2.81
C ARG A 72 -10.62 7.80 1.34
N GLN A 73 -9.76 8.55 0.65
CA GLN A 73 -9.94 8.85 -0.78
C GLN A 73 -9.77 7.60 -1.64
N SER A 74 -8.84 6.72 -1.29
CA SER A 74 -8.59 5.48 -2.03
C SER A 74 -9.78 4.54 -1.89
N ALA A 75 -10.33 4.38 -0.69
CA ALA A 75 -11.55 3.60 -0.47
C ALA A 75 -12.77 4.18 -1.20
N LYS A 76 -12.89 5.51 -1.30
CA LYS A 76 -13.92 6.16 -2.11
C LYS A 76 -13.73 5.85 -3.60
N TYR A 77 -12.53 6.07 -4.13
CA TYR A 77 -12.20 5.81 -5.53
C TYR A 77 -12.44 4.34 -5.92
N ARG A 78 -12.05 3.38 -5.08
CA ARG A 78 -12.31 1.94 -5.33
C ARG A 78 -13.79 1.61 -5.42
N ARG A 79 -14.62 2.19 -4.54
CA ARG A 79 -16.09 1.99 -4.59
C ARG A 79 -16.68 2.55 -5.88
N GLU A 80 -16.21 3.72 -6.31
CA GLU A 80 -16.63 4.34 -7.59
C GLU A 80 -16.19 3.52 -8.81
N MET A 81 -15.09 2.77 -8.71
CA MET A 81 -14.52 1.98 -9.79
C MET A 81 -14.82 0.49 -9.72
N GLN A 82 -15.62 0.02 -8.75
CA GLN A 82 -15.80 -1.40 -8.45
C GLN A 82 -16.34 -2.21 -9.64
N SER A 83 -17.21 -1.61 -10.46
CA SER A 83 -17.79 -2.22 -11.66
C SER A 83 -17.11 -1.76 -12.96
N ASN A 84 -16.01 -1.01 -12.87
CA ASN A 84 -15.35 -0.43 -14.03
C ASN A 84 -14.30 -1.39 -14.59
N TYR A 85 -14.56 -1.98 -15.76
CA TYR A 85 -13.62 -2.88 -16.43
C TYR A 85 -12.25 -2.22 -16.73
N SER A 86 -12.23 -0.90 -17.00
CA SER A 86 -10.97 -0.16 -17.17
C SER A 86 -10.10 -0.21 -15.92
N PHE A 87 -10.70 -0.24 -14.73
CA PHE A 87 -9.95 -0.33 -13.48
C PHE A 87 -9.26 -1.68 -13.33
N ILE A 88 -9.93 -2.77 -13.68
CA ILE A 88 -9.36 -4.12 -13.69
C ILE A 88 -8.20 -4.20 -14.68
N LEU A 89 -8.40 -3.73 -15.92
CA LEU A 89 -7.35 -3.69 -16.93
C LEU A 89 -6.13 -2.89 -16.51
N MET A 90 -6.32 -1.74 -15.85
CA MET A 90 -5.20 -0.96 -15.32
C MET A 90 -4.43 -1.74 -14.24
N LEU A 91 -5.11 -2.46 -13.35
CA LEU A 91 -4.43 -3.28 -12.34
C LEU A 91 -3.62 -4.40 -12.99
N GLU A 92 -4.19 -5.11 -13.96
CA GLU A 92 -3.50 -6.17 -14.70
C GLU A 92 -2.30 -5.64 -15.47
N PHE A 93 -2.46 -4.51 -16.15
CA PHE A 93 -1.38 -3.84 -16.86
C PHE A 93 -0.24 -3.39 -15.92
N LEU A 94 -0.56 -2.81 -14.77
CA LEU A 94 0.49 -2.46 -13.79
C LEU A 94 1.25 -3.71 -13.31
N LYS A 95 0.55 -4.82 -13.05
CA LYS A 95 1.19 -6.08 -12.66
C LYS A 95 2.13 -6.60 -13.76
N SER A 96 1.65 -6.65 -15.01
CA SER A 96 2.40 -7.27 -16.10
C SER A 96 3.51 -6.39 -16.68
N ALA A 97 3.34 -5.06 -16.67
CA ALA A 97 4.25 -4.13 -17.33
C ALA A 97 5.12 -3.32 -16.36
N TYR A 98 4.76 -3.20 -15.07
CA TYR A 98 5.51 -2.40 -14.10
C TYR A 98 6.08 -3.23 -12.96
N LEU A 99 5.36 -4.23 -12.44
CA LEU A 99 5.88 -5.10 -11.37
C LEU A 99 6.82 -6.19 -11.88
N SER A 100 6.81 -6.47 -13.18
CA SER A 100 7.75 -7.36 -13.86
C SER A 100 9.07 -6.69 -14.26
N LYS A 101 9.11 -5.34 -14.28
CA LYS A 101 10.33 -4.60 -14.61
C LYS A 101 11.38 -4.87 -13.55
N GLU A 102 12.59 -5.12 -13.97
CA GLU A 102 13.72 -5.17 -13.05
C GLU A 102 14.21 -3.76 -12.76
N TYR A 103 14.26 -3.42 -11.48
CA TYR A 103 14.99 -2.25 -10.98
C TYR A 103 16.10 -2.76 -10.07
N PHE A 104 17.33 -2.34 -10.34
CA PHE A 104 18.52 -2.76 -9.58
C PHE A 104 18.70 -4.29 -9.53
N GLY A 105 18.35 -4.98 -10.62
CA GLY A 105 18.54 -6.43 -10.77
C GLY A 105 17.44 -7.30 -10.14
N TYR A 106 16.37 -6.70 -9.62
CA TYR A 106 15.23 -7.43 -9.06
C TYR A 106 13.90 -6.90 -9.58
N ASN A 107 12.95 -7.79 -9.85
CA ASN A 107 11.55 -7.41 -10.06
C ASN A 107 10.78 -7.35 -8.73
N TYR A 108 9.54 -6.84 -8.76
CA TYR A 108 8.76 -6.65 -7.54
C TYR A 108 8.47 -7.96 -6.81
N ASN A 109 8.18 -9.03 -7.55
CA ASN A 109 7.77 -10.30 -6.97
C ASN A 109 8.93 -10.97 -6.22
N GLU A 110 10.16 -10.82 -6.70
CA GLU A 110 11.37 -11.28 -6.00
C GLU A 110 11.58 -10.53 -4.69
N LEU A 111 11.45 -9.20 -4.70
CA LEU A 111 11.54 -8.38 -3.48
C LEU A 111 10.46 -8.74 -2.46
N ILE A 112 9.26 -9.07 -2.94
CA ILE A 112 8.17 -9.54 -2.07
C ILE A 112 8.46 -10.91 -1.50
N ALA A 113 8.99 -11.83 -2.30
CA ALA A 113 9.34 -13.16 -1.82
C ALA A 113 10.39 -13.07 -0.71
N ASP A 114 11.43 -12.24 -0.89
CA ASP A 114 12.45 -11.99 0.13
C ASP A 114 11.86 -11.38 1.40
N TYR A 115 11.08 -10.30 1.28
CA TYR A 115 10.39 -9.68 2.42
C TYR A 115 9.51 -10.67 3.19
N ARG A 116 8.70 -11.47 2.48
CA ARG A 116 7.79 -12.44 3.13
C ARG A 116 8.56 -13.58 3.80
N ASN A 117 9.71 -13.98 3.25
CA ASN A 117 10.59 -14.96 3.89
C ASN A 117 11.16 -14.40 5.21
N GLU A 118 11.73 -13.19 5.19
CA GLU A 118 12.29 -12.56 6.39
C GLU A 118 11.20 -12.26 7.44
N GLU A 119 10.03 -11.79 7.01
CA GLU A 119 8.86 -11.60 7.88
C GLU A 119 8.44 -12.92 8.53
N ALA A 120 8.39 -14.02 7.77
CA ALA A 120 7.99 -15.33 8.29
C ALA A 120 8.99 -15.88 9.31
N ILE A 121 10.30 -15.71 9.06
CA ILE A 121 11.37 -16.11 10.00
C ILE A 121 11.20 -15.35 11.33
N LEU A 122 11.06 -14.03 11.27
CA LEU A 122 10.86 -13.20 12.46
C LEU A 122 9.59 -13.59 13.21
N LYS A 123 8.45 -13.73 12.52
CA LYS A 123 7.18 -14.14 13.13
C LYS A 123 7.27 -15.50 13.78
N LYS A 124 7.94 -16.47 13.15
CA LYS A 124 8.13 -17.83 13.70
C LYS A 124 8.93 -17.77 14.99
N PHE A 125 10.00 -16.98 15.03
CA PHE A 125 10.80 -16.78 16.23
C PHE A 125 9.97 -16.19 17.37
N VAL A 126 9.33 -15.05 17.14
CA VAL A 126 8.55 -14.33 18.17
C VAL A 126 7.36 -15.16 18.64
N ARG A 127 6.68 -15.85 17.72
CA ARG A 127 5.58 -16.77 18.06
C ARG A 127 6.05 -17.90 18.97
N LYS A 128 7.19 -18.52 18.67
CA LYS A 128 7.75 -19.60 19.49
C LYS A 128 8.07 -19.08 20.90
N ALA A 129 8.80 -17.97 20.99
CA ALA A 129 9.12 -17.33 22.27
C ALA A 129 7.87 -16.97 23.08
N PHE A 130 6.83 -16.42 22.43
CA PHE A 130 5.56 -16.10 23.09
C PHE A 130 4.88 -17.34 23.68
N ILE A 131 4.88 -18.47 22.95
CA ILE A 131 4.27 -19.72 23.42
C ILE A 131 5.03 -20.27 24.63
N GLU A 132 6.35 -20.19 24.63
CA GLU A 132 7.22 -20.66 25.72
C GLU A 132 7.04 -19.82 26.99
N VAL A 133 6.96 -18.49 26.85
CA VAL A 133 6.76 -17.58 27.99
C VAL A 133 5.31 -17.63 28.53
N HIS A 134 4.35 -17.91 27.65
CA HIS A 134 2.93 -17.98 28.02
C HIS A 134 2.34 -19.35 27.63
N PRO A 135 2.70 -20.46 28.31
CA PRO A 135 2.11 -21.77 28.04
C PRO A 135 0.65 -21.81 28.51
N ILE A 136 -0.21 -22.61 27.86
CA ILE A 136 -1.57 -22.84 28.37
C ILE A 136 -1.47 -23.77 29.58
N THR A 137 -2.02 -23.35 30.72
CA THR A 137 -2.04 -24.16 31.96
C THR A 137 -3.46 -24.64 32.28
N PRO A 138 -3.61 -25.76 33.02
CA PRO A 138 -4.91 -26.32 33.37
C PRO A 138 -5.84 -25.35 34.11
N GLY A 139 -5.27 -24.46 34.94
CA GLY A 139 -6.02 -23.47 35.73
C GLY A 139 -6.48 -22.23 34.97
N MET A 140 -6.11 -22.05 33.70
CA MET A 140 -6.55 -20.88 32.93
C MET A 140 -8.03 -20.92 32.63
N SER A 141 -8.71 -19.81 32.91
CA SER A 141 -10.07 -19.55 32.49
C SER A 141 -10.21 -19.49 30.96
N PRO A 142 -11.42 -19.71 30.41
CA PRO A 142 -11.68 -19.51 28.99
C PRO A 142 -11.29 -18.12 28.47
N LYS A 143 -11.48 -17.08 29.29
CA LYS A 143 -11.14 -15.68 28.95
C LYS A 143 -9.64 -15.48 28.78
N GLU A 144 -8.82 -16.06 29.65
CA GLU A 144 -7.36 -15.97 29.57
C GLU A 144 -6.82 -16.71 28.34
N LYS A 145 -7.37 -17.90 28.06
CA LYS A 145 -7.05 -18.66 26.84
C LYS A 145 -7.38 -17.86 25.58
N ALA A 146 -8.55 -17.20 25.55
CA ALA A 146 -8.96 -16.36 24.44
C ALA A 146 -8.04 -15.15 24.23
N LEU A 147 -7.70 -14.41 25.30
CA LEU A 147 -6.81 -13.24 25.22
C LEU A 147 -5.40 -13.64 24.73
N ARG A 148 -4.87 -14.75 25.24
CA ARG A 148 -3.60 -15.32 24.78
C ARG A 148 -3.64 -15.65 23.29
N ASN A 149 -4.68 -16.38 22.86
CA ASN A 149 -4.83 -16.79 21.46
C ASN A 149 -5.05 -15.59 20.53
N GLN A 150 -5.71 -14.52 21.00
CA GLN A 150 -5.83 -13.28 20.26
C GLN A 150 -4.47 -12.62 20.01
N ARG A 151 -3.58 -12.58 21.02
CA ARG A 151 -2.21 -12.06 20.87
C ARG A 151 -1.39 -12.91 19.88
N LEU A 152 -1.48 -14.23 19.97
CA LEU A 152 -0.88 -15.15 18.99
C LEU A 152 -1.42 -14.96 17.58
N GLY A 153 -2.72 -14.70 17.47
CA GLY A 153 -3.39 -14.35 16.23
C GLY A 153 -2.75 -13.13 15.59
N LYS A 154 -2.58 -12.04 16.35
CA LYS A 154 -1.94 -10.80 15.86
C LYS A 154 -0.53 -11.01 15.29
N ILE A 155 0.26 -11.92 15.84
CA ILE A 155 1.60 -12.25 15.30
C ILE A 155 1.49 -12.95 13.94
N SER A 156 0.41 -13.71 13.72
CA SER A 156 0.25 -14.62 12.57
C SER A 156 -0.47 -14.00 11.38
N VAL A 157 -1.14 -12.86 11.56
CA VAL A 157 -1.86 -12.16 10.49
C VAL A 157 -0.86 -11.68 9.44
N GLU A 158 -1.26 -11.73 8.17
CA GLU A 158 -0.54 -11.08 7.08
C GLU A 158 -0.73 -9.56 7.18
N HIS A 159 0.37 -8.83 7.30
CA HIS A 159 0.35 -7.37 7.35
C HIS A 159 0.55 -6.79 5.95
N TRP A 160 -0.01 -5.61 5.72
CA TRP A 160 0.45 -4.77 4.61
C TRP A 160 1.94 -4.49 4.76
N ILE A 161 2.61 -4.33 3.63
CA ILE A 161 4.06 -4.12 3.62
C ILE A 161 4.35 -2.77 4.29
N GLY A 162 5.25 -2.82 5.28
CA GLY A 162 5.62 -1.67 6.09
C GLY A 162 4.88 -1.57 7.43
N ASP A 163 3.72 -2.18 7.60
CA ASP A 163 2.95 -2.05 8.87
C ASP A 163 3.53 -2.87 10.02
N ILE A 164 4.26 -3.95 9.70
CA ILE A 164 4.83 -4.85 10.71
C ILE A 164 5.67 -4.13 11.77
N VAL A 165 6.38 -3.05 11.38
CA VAL A 165 7.27 -2.29 12.27
C VAL A 165 6.52 -1.53 13.36
N HIS A 166 5.20 -1.42 13.27
CA HIS A 166 4.35 -0.76 14.26
C HIS A 166 3.80 -1.72 15.32
N TYR A 167 4.02 -3.02 15.19
CA TYR A 167 3.52 -4.01 16.13
C TYR A 167 4.51 -4.28 17.26
N ASP A 168 4.03 -4.33 18.50
CA ASP A 168 4.88 -4.57 19.68
C ASP A 168 5.72 -5.85 19.56
N TYR A 169 5.17 -6.89 18.93
CA TYR A 169 5.86 -8.17 18.76
C TYR A 169 7.09 -8.05 17.84
N PHE A 170 7.12 -7.08 16.93
CA PHE A 170 8.27 -6.84 16.07
C PHE A 170 9.49 -6.44 16.91
N ASN A 171 9.28 -5.55 17.88
CA ASN A 171 10.32 -5.07 18.81
C ASN A 171 10.75 -6.12 19.86
N GLN A 172 10.11 -7.29 19.87
CA GLN A 172 10.50 -8.43 20.72
C GLN A 172 11.46 -9.38 20.00
N ALA A 173 11.72 -9.18 18.71
CA ALA A 173 12.67 -9.96 17.94
C ALA A 173 14.12 -9.47 18.15
N PRO A 174 15.13 -10.34 17.91
CA PRO A 174 16.52 -9.92 17.88
C PRO A 174 16.77 -8.82 16.84
N GLY A 175 17.69 -7.89 17.16
CA GLY A 175 18.05 -6.75 16.31
C GLY A 175 18.30 -7.11 14.84
N PHE A 176 19.14 -8.12 14.60
CA PHE A 176 19.47 -8.56 13.25
C PHE A 176 18.25 -9.07 12.45
N MET A 177 17.24 -9.66 13.10
CA MET A 177 16.02 -10.10 12.41
C MET A 177 15.16 -8.91 12.03
N MET A 178 15.04 -7.93 12.94
CA MET A 178 14.33 -6.68 12.65
C MET A 178 14.99 -5.93 11.49
N GLU A 179 16.32 -5.83 11.50
CA GLU A 179 17.09 -5.17 10.45
C GLU A 179 16.90 -5.81 9.08
N LYS A 180 16.87 -7.14 8.99
CA LYS A 180 16.60 -7.84 7.73
C LYS A 180 15.23 -7.51 7.16
N VAL A 181 14.19 -7.55 7.98
CA VAL A 181 12.83 -7.15 7.56
C VAL A 181 12.79 -5.68 7.12
N ILE A 182 13.45 -4.80 7.87
CA ILE A 182 13.55 -3.37 7.54
C ILE A 182 14.28 -3.16 6.20
N CYS A 183 15.38 -3.87 5.95
CA CYS A 183 16.12 -3.81 4.69
C CYS A 183 15.27 -4.26 3.51
N ALA A 184 14.54 -5.37 3.64
CA ALA A 184 13.61 -5.83 2.61
C ALA A 184 12.49 -4.80 2.33
N ILE A 185 11.94 -4.17 3.39
CA ILE A 185 10.99 -3.06 3.23
C ILE A 185 11.63 -1.87 2.49
N TYR A 186 12.89 -1.53 2.76
CA TYR A 186 13.59 -0.46 2.05
C TYR A 186 13.80 -0.75 0.56
N ALA A 187 14.14 -1.99 0.20
CA ALA A 187 14.24 -2.40 -1.20
C ALA A 187 12.89 -2.23 -1.93
N ILE A 188 11.78 -2.66 -1.29
CA ILE A 188 10.43 -2.44 -1.80
C ILE A 188 10.09 -0.95 -1.93
N LYS A 189 10.47 -0.12 -0.95
CA LYS A 189 10.28 1.34 -0.99
C LYS A 189 11.00 1.96 -2.18
N LEU A 190 12.25 1.56 -2.45
CA LEU A 190 13.03 2.03 -3.59
C LEU A 190 12.36 1.63 -4.92
N TYR A 191 11.90 0.39 -5.03
CA TYR A 191 11.17 -0.09 -6.20
C TYR A 191 9.88 0.73 -6.44
N ALA A 192 9.09 0.95 -5.40
CA ALA A 192 7.86 1.76 -5.47
C ALA A 192 8.14 3.23 -5.81
N THR A 193 9.26 3.79 -5.34
CA THR A 193 9.72 5.14 -5.70
C THR A 193 9.94 5.26 -7.21
N ASN A 194 10.57 4.26 -7.83
CA ASN A 194 10.79 4.24 -9.28
C ASN A 194 9.47 4.17 -10.05
N ILE A 195 8.52 3.34 -9.63
CA ILE A 195 7.18 3.30 -10.23
C ILE A 195 6.48 4.66 -10.12
N LEU A 196 6.55 5.31 -8.96
CA LEU A 196 5.89 6.60 -8.74
C LEU A 196 6.47 7.72 -9.61
N ASN A 197 7.78 7.67 -9.87
CA ASN A 197 8.49 8.64 -10.70
C ASN A 197 8.48 8.32 -12.20
N ASP A 198 8.01 7.13 -12.60
CA ASP A 198 7.89 6.77 -14.01
C ASP A 198 6.77 7.59 -14.67
N LYS A 199 7.15 8.56 -15.51
CA LYS A 199 6.23 9.42 -16.27
C LYS A 199 5.45 8.64 -17.32
N GLN A 200 5.98 7.51 -17.80
CA GLN A 200 5.29 6.67 -18.77
C GLN A 200 4.05 6.02 -18.16
N LEU A 201 4.06 5.74 -16.85
CA LEU A 201 2.91 5.16 -16.14
C LEU A 201 1.67 6.04 -16.26
N ASP A 202 1.82 7.36 -16.14
CA ASP A 202 0.70 8.29 -16.21
C ASP A 202 0.10 8.33 -17.62
N ILE A 203 0.96 8.26 -18.65
CA ILE A 203 0.55 8.18 -20.06
C ILE A 203 -0.19 6.86 -20.33
N ASP A 204 0.32 5.73 -19.84
CA ASP A 204 -0.27 4.42 -20.09
C ASP A 204 -1.63 4.28 -19.40
N ILE A 205 -1.74 4.73 -18.15
CA ILE A 205 -3.02 4.81 -17.41
C ILE A 205 -4.04 5.66 -18.18
N MET A 206 -3.61 6.80 -18.74
CA MET A 206 -4.48 7.67 -19.54
C MET A 206 -4.92 6.99 -20.85
N LYS A 207 -4.01 6.29 -21.54
CA LYS A 207 -4.31 5.54 -22.77
C LYS A 207 -5.34 4.46 -22.52
N ILE A 208 -5.16 3.63 -21.49
CA ILE A 208 -6.11 2.55 -21.15
C ILE A 208 -7.50 3.13 -20.88
N LYS A 209 -7.59 4.20 -20.08
CA LYS A 209 -8.88 4.89 -19.82
C LYS A 209 -9.53 5.43 -21.09
N THR A 210 -8.73 5.99 -22.00
CA THR A 210 -9.23 6.58 -23.24
C THR A 210 -9.70 5.51 -24.22
N ASN A 211 -8.92 4.45 -24.41
CA ASN A 211 -9.27 3.33 -25.28
C ASN A 211 -10.56 2.65 -24.83
N GLN A 212 -10.72 2.41 -23.53
CA GLN A 212 -11.95 1.83 -23.00
C GLN A 212 -13.18 2.73 -23.21
N ARG A 213 -13.04 4.05 -23.06
CA ARG A 213 -14.12 4.99 -23.40
C ARG A 213 -14.47 4.96 -24.88
N LEU A 214 -13.48 4.78 -25.76
CA LEU A 214 -13.70 4.66 -27.19
C LEU A 214 -14.40 3.35 -27.54
N GLU A 215 -13.96 2.22 -26.97
CA GLU A 215 -14.61 0.92 -27.15
C GLU A 215 -16.10 0.98 -26.78
N ILE A 216 -16.44 1.57 -25.61
CA ILE A 216 -17.84 1.75 -25.19
C ILE A 216 -18.62 2.63 -26.18
N LYS A 217 -18.01 3.68 -26.73
CA LYS A 217 -18.67 4.57 -27.70
C LYS A 217 -18.86 3.91 -29.07
N LEU A 218 -17.96 3.01 -29.45
CA LEU A 218 -17.96 2.30 -30.72
C LEU A 218 -18.82 1.04 -30.70
N GLN A 219 -19.28 0.59 -29.53
CA GLN A 219 -20.25 -0.50 -29.43
C GLN A 219 -21.53 -0.13 -30.21
N PRO A 220 -22.05 -1.04 -31.05
CA PRO A 220 -23.27 -0.79 -31.79
C PRO A 220 -24.39 -0.46 -30.81
N LYS A 221 -25.00 0.71 -30.95
CA LYS A 221 -26.15 1.08 -30.11
C LYS A 221 -27.24 0.02 -30.34
N PRO A 222 -27.84 -0.52 -29.28
CA PRO A 222 -28.93 -1.46 -29.43
C PRO A 222 -30.04 -0.79 -30.26
N GLN A 223 -30.39 -1.39 -31.39
CA GLN A 223 -31.56 -0.98 -32.16
C GLN A 223 -32.77 -1.28 -31.29
N VAL A 224 -33.24 -0.29 -30.53
CA VAL A 224 -34.54 -0.37 -29.87
C VAL A 224 -35.57 -0.34 -30.99
N ALA A 225 -36.01 -1.53 -31.41
CA ALA A 225 -37.17 -1.66 -32.28
C ALA A 225 -38.32 -0.92 -31.59
N LYS A 226 -38.75 0.21 -32.17
CA LYS A 226 -39.91 0.95 -31.70
C LYS A 226 -41.11 0.00 -31.76
N LYS A 227 -41.47 -0.63 -30.64
CA LYS A 227 -42.75 -1.34 -30.52
C LYS A 227 -43.83 -0.30 -30.77
N LYS A 228 -44.47 -0.37 -31.94
CA LYS A 228 -45.72 0.36 -32.19
C LYS A 228 -46.70 -0.09 -31.10
N VAL A 229 -47.15 0.85 -30.28
CA VAL A 229 -48.25 0.62 -29.34
C VAL A 229 -49.49 0.38 -30.19
N ILE A 230 -49.95 -0.86 -30.28
CA ILE A 230 -51.27 -1.17 -30.81
C ILE A 230 -52.23 -0.78 -29.68
N LYS A 231 -52.99 0.31 -29.87
CA LYS A 231 -54.13 0.62 -29.00
C LYS A 231 -55.19 -0.44 -29.28
N ILE A 232 -55.59 -1.15 -28.23
CA ILE A 232 -56.80 -1.99 -28.18
C ILE A 232 -57.96 -1.06 -27.82
#